data_AF-A0A3S2UV40-F1
#
_entry.id   AF-A0A3S2UV40-F1
#
_cell.length_a   1.000
_cell.length_b   1.000
_cell.length_c   1.000
_cell.angle_alpha   90.00
_cell.angle_beta   90.00
_cell.angle_gamma   90.00
#
_symmetry.space_group_name_H-M   'P 1'
#
loop_
_entity.id
_entity.type
_entity.pdbx_description
1 polymer ?
#
loop_
_entity_poly.entity_id
_entity_poly.type
_entity_poly.pdbx_seq_one_letter_code
_entity_poly.pdbx_strand_id
1 'polypeptide(L)'
;MFTNFEKAFFKQNEIDQKIPAEVMQSLNEKLPEGFVYTDLGEGAAGLLPNTGGDFQLSGFSVQLPADLPDDLKPSTFFELIEYMYRTQTKIKLISKNNIIKINNKEFDIDELLKLPFSDLEVRDSEFYMVPKPFQNPFKVILESDEVKREFLMKRQPYPHMHKSLFKSIDNSVLEISYLIDEINNQIKFNFTLDIDKTKDIKQLIEALKIYKACMNGHIKINKQPLPQATDSKTELTSIDENINFWVKVLKLQSLLGVNFIPTSEIKHNDVLLVEELYRSLYENKPFKEYIKLNDLTLNGVRGVNPKELIDQSLSFQFIRNSKKELFGCEIELFSLIGYFDFKVIGVNILDNDKYMLETEPTPTKKTFQTTIHFINEINAKRYQEEKDMDVFQNAEEIIL
;
A
#
# COMPACT_ATOMS: atom_id res chain seq x y z
N MET A 1 47.79 39.04 3.35
CA MET A 1 46.91 40.06 3.97
C MET A 1 45.61 40.32 3.20
N PHE A 2 45.32 39.66 2.07
CA PHE A 2 44.09 39.90 1.28
C PHE A 2 43.01 38.80 1.34
N THR A 3 43.24 37.70 2.07
CA THR A 3 42.27 36.60 2.21
C THR A 3 41.21 36.81 3.29
N ASN A 4 41.33 37.90 4.09
CA ASN A 4 40.34 38.27 5.10
C ASN A 4 39.32 39.32 4.63
N PHE A 5 39.44 39.88 3.41
CA PHE A 5 38.50 40.88 2.91
C PHE A 5 37.25 40.22 2.29
N GLU A 6 37.42 39.19 1.46
CA GLU A 6 36.28 38.47 0.86
C GLU A 6 35.44 37.71 1.90
N LYS A 7 36.07 37.14 2.95
CA LYS A 7 35.35 36.46 4.03
C LYS A 7 34.61 37.41 4.98
N ALA A 8 34.95 38.69 5.02
CA ALA A 8 34.26 39.68 5.83
C ALA A 8 33.02 40.27 5.12
N PHE A 9 33.02 40.30 3.78
CA PHE A 9 31.98 40.94 2.97
C PHE A 9 31.04 39.96 2.27
N PHE A 10 31.48 38.73 1.97
CA PHE A 10 30.64 37.70 1.35
C PHE A 10 30.28 36.62 2.38
N LYS A 11 29.46 36.98 3.38
CA LYS A 11 28.66 35.98 4.08
C LYS A 11 27.68 35.40 3.05
N GLN A 12 27.69 34.08 2.91
CA GLN A 12 26.68 33.33 2.15
C GLN A 12 25.27 33.71 2.64
N ASN A 13 24.59 34.49 1.81
CA ASN A 13 23.14 34.67 1.61
C ASN A 13 22.18 34.07 2.65
N GLU A 14 22.24 34.55 3.88
CA GLU A 14 21.04 34.76 4.70
C GLU A 14 20.77 36.27 4.69
N ILE A 15 20.22 36.73 3.58
CA ILE A 15 19.93 38.14 3.36
C ILE A 15 18.50 38.42 3.83
N ASP A 16 18.39 38.68 5.13
CA ASP A 16 17.32 39.52 5.66
C ASP A 16 17.74 40.99 5.41
N GLN A 17 17.84 41.39 4.12
CA GLN A 17 18.30 42.73 3.73
C GLN A 17 17.17 43.73 4.00
N LYS A 18 17.22 44.32 5.18
CA LYS A 18 16.45 45.53 5.46
C LYS A 18 16.90 46.65 4.54
N ILE A 19 15.97 47.35 3.90
CA ILE A 19 16.28 48.45 2.98
C ILE A 19 16.66 49.70 3.80
N PRO A 20 17.81 50.37 3.55
CA PRO A 20 18.21 51.59 4.24
C PRO A 20 17.18 52.71 4.08
N ALA A 21 17.05 53.56 5.11
CA ALA A 21 16.06 54.62 5.16
C ALA A 21 16.25 55.65 4.03
N GLU A 22 17.48 55.93 3.64
CA GLU A 22 17.84 56.86 2.57
C GLU A 22 17.36 56.33 1.20
N VAL A 23 17.48 55.03 0.97
CA VAL A 23 16.98 54.37 -0.25
C VAL A 23 15.46 54.41 -0.28
N MET A 24 14.80 54.09 0.84
CA MET A 24 13.34 54.19 0.96
C MET A 24 12.83 55.62 0.76
N GLN A 25 13.51 56.61 1.32
CA GLN A 25 13.18 58.02 1.13
C GLN A 25 13.27 58.40 -0.36
N SER A 26 14.35 58.01 -1.04
CA SER A 26 14.53 58.28 -2.47
C SER A 26 13.47 57.60 -3.35
N LEU A 27 13.05 56.37 -3.01
CA LEU A 27 11.96 55.68 -3.72
C LEU A 27 10.61 56.40 -3.55
N ASN A 28 10.35 56.94 -2.35
CA ASN A 28 9.11 57.62 -2.01
C ASN A 28 8.98 59.02 -2.63
N GLU A 29 10.10 59.72 -2.90
CA GLU A 29 10.08 61.06 -3.53
C GLU A 29 9.42 61.10 -4.92
N LYS A 30 9.39 59.95 -5.61
CA LYS A 30 8.84 59.82 -6.97
C LYS A 30 7.36 59.42 -6.98
N LEU A 31 6.80 59.05 -5.82
CA LEU A 31 5.44 58.57 -5.74
C LEU A 31 4.44 59.73 -5.67
N PRO A 32 3.23 59.54 -6.23
CA PRO A 32 2.14 60.48 -6.02
C PRO A 32 1.74 60.59 -4.55
N GLU A 33 1.21 61.75 -4.18
CA GLU A 33 0.62 61.97 -2.85
C GLU A 33 -0.43 60.89 -2.52
N GLY A 34 -0.36 60.37 -1.30
CA GLY A 34 -1.22 59.29 -0.81
C GLY A 34 -0.65 57.87 -0.96
N PHE A 35 0.56 57.71 -1.48
CA PHE A 35 1.22 56.40 -1.66
C PHE A 35 2.62 56.37 -1.05
N VAL A 36 3.07 55.18 -0.66
CA VAL A 36 4.36 54.96 -0.02
C VAL A 36 4.87 53.55 -0.33
N TYR A 37 6.16 53.42 -0.58
CA TYR A 37 6.86 52.14 -0.56
C TYR A 37 7.11 51.70 0.88
N THR A 38 6.84 50.44 1.17
CA THR A 38 7.10 49.80 2.47
C THR A 38 8.03 48.62 2.29
N ASP A 39 9.01 48.46 3.18
CA ASP A 39 9.91 47.31 3.21
C ASP A 39 9.12 46.04 3.54
N LEU A 40 9.15 45.07 2.62
CA LEU A 40 8.47 43.78 2.74
C LEU A 40 9.39 42.67 3.27
N GLY A 41 10.66 42.98 3.54
CA GLY A 41 11.72 42.02 3.84
C GLY A 41 12.46 41.55 2.59
N GLU A 42 13.57 40.85 2.80
CA GLU A 42 14.39 40.24 1.72
C GLU A 42 14.86 41.23 0.64
N GLY A 43 15.03 42.51 0.99
CA GLY A 43 15.45 43.57 0.05
C GLY A 43 14.36 44.03 -0.92
N ALA A 44 13.08 43.74 -0.64
CA ALA A 44 11.95 44.13 -1.47
C ALA A 44 11.11 45.27 -0.86
N ALA A 45 10.75 46.26 -1.68
CA ALA A 45 9.87 47.36 -1.32
C ALA A 45 8.55 47.28 -2.10
N GLY A 46 7.41 47.27 -1.41
CA GLY A 46 6.07 47.19 -2.00
C GLY A 46 5.34 48.53 -1.97
N LEU A 47 4.67 48.88 -3.07
CA LEU A 47 3.84 50.08 -3.17
C LEU A 47 2.49 49.89 -2.44
N LEU A 48 2.21 50.75 -1.47
CA LEU A 48 0.97 50.74 -0.69
C LEU A 48 0.37 52.15 -0.57
N PRO A 49 -0.95 52.29 -0.39
CA PRO A 49 -1.55 53.55 0.01
C PRO A 49 -1.14 53.93 1.44
N ASN A 50 -0.89 55.22 1.66
CA ASN A 50 -0.49 55.77 2.96
C ASN A 50 -1.68 56.02 3.91
N THR A 51 -2.80 55.29 3.73
CA THR A 51 -4.06 55.52 4.46
C THR A 51 -4.30 54.52 5.59
N GLY A 52 -3.42 53.52 5.77
CA GLY A 52 -3.48 52.56 6.89
C GLY A 52 -4.74 51.69 6.95
N GLY A 53 -5.51 51.61 5.86
CA GLY A 53 -6.77 50.87 5.78
C GLY A 53 -6.93 50.12 4.45
N ASP A 54 -8.14 49.60 4.22
CA ASP A 54 -8.47 48.83 3.01
C ASP A 54 -8.24 49.65 1.74
N PHE A 55 -7.78 48.98 0.68
CA PHE A 55 -7.56 49.58 -0.62
C PHE A 55 -7.99 48.66 -1.75
N GLN A 56 -8.25 49.26 -2.91
CA GLN A 56 -8.66 48.53 -4.10
C GLN A 56 -7.47 48.35 -5.04
N LEU A 57 -7.14 47.10 -5.36
CA LEU A 57 -6.23 46.74 -6.44
C LEU A 57 -7.04 46.22 -7.64
N SER A 58 -6.76 46.74 -8.84
CA SER A 58 -7.39 46.29 -10.08
C SER A 58 -6.43 46.43 -11.27
N GLY A 59 -6.85 46.08 -12.48
CA GLY A 59 -6.01 46.08 -13.69
C GLY A 59 -5.48 44.70 -14.12
N PHE A 60 -5.75 43.66 -13.33
CA PHE A 60 -5.49 42.28 -13.70
C PHE A 60 -6.69 41.63 -14.39
N SER A 61 -6.40 40.82 -15.40
CA SER A 61 -7.28 39.83 -16.01
C SER A 61 -6.81 38.43 -15.60
N VAL A 62 -7.73 37.47 -15.53
CA VAL A 62 -7.42 36.09 -15.16
C VAL A 62 -7.22 35.25 -16.42
N GLN A 63 -6.18 34.42 -16.43
CA GLN A 63 -5.96 33.44 -17.49
C GLN A 63 -6.43 32.06 -17.01
N LEU A 64 -7.61 31.67 -17.48
CA LEU A 64 -8.14 30.32 -17.24
C LEU A 64 -7.49 29.30 -18.19
N PRO A 65 -7.30 28.04 -17.75
CA PRO A 65 -6.96 26.94 -18.65
C PRO A 65 -7.96 26.83 -19.82
N ALA A 66 -7.45 26.65 -21.04
CA ALA A 66 -8.28 26.64 -22.25
C ALA A 66 -9.28 25.46 -22.29
N ASP A 67 -8.89 24.31 -21.75
CA ASP A 67 -9.65 23.05 -21.84
C ASP A 67 -10.50 22.78 -20.60
N LEU A 68 -10.99 23.83 -19.93
CA LEU A 68 -11.91 23.68 -18.82
C LEU A 68 -13.27 23.16 -19.31
N PRO A 69 -13.81 22.07 -18.71
CA PRO A 69 -15.20 21.66 -18.91
C PRO A 69 -16.17 22.81 -18.63
N ASP A 70 -17.28 22.87 -19.38
CA ASP A 70 -18.24 23.98 -19.29
C ASP A 70 -18.86 24.12 -17.89
N ASP A 71 -19.08 23.01 -17.19
CA ASP A 71 -19.59 22.95 -15.82
C ASP A 71 -18.56 23.40 -14.75
N LEU A 72 -17.31 23.61 -15.16
CA LEU A 72 -16.22 24.09 -14.33
C LEU A 72 -15.78 25.52 -14.67
N LYS A 73 -16.31 26.13 -15.73
CA LYS A 73 -15.93 27.49 -16.13
C LYS A 73 -16.50 28.51 -15.15
N PRO A 74 -15.66 29.20 -14.36
CA PRO A 74 -16.15 30.21 -13.44
C PRO A 74 -16.62 31.44 -14.21
N SER A 75 -17.80 31.92 -13.88
CA SER A 75 -18.44 33.12 -14.44
C SER A 75 -18.36 34.33 -13.49
N THR A 76 -18.12 34.09 -12.20
CA THR A 76 -17.96 35.12 -11.17
C THR A 76 -16.63 34.99 -10.44
N PHE A 77 -16.20 36.06 -9.75
CA PHE A 77 -15.01 36.00 -8.91
C PHE A 77 -15.14 34.96 -7.78
N PHE A 78 -16.34 34.81 -7.20
CA PHE A 78 -16.59 33.79 -6.18
C PHE A 78 -16.43 32.37 -6.74
N GLU A 79 -16.99 32.10 -7.93
CA GLU A 79 -16.82 30.81 -8.61
C GLU A 79 -15.35 30.56 -8.96
N LEU A 80 -14.59 31.60 -9.31
CA LEU A 80 -13.17 31.47 -9.58
C LEU A 80 -12.39 31.05 -8.32
N ILE A 81 -12.62 31.73 -7.19
CA ILE A 81 -11.99 31.38 -5.91
C ILE A 81 -12.38 29.96 -5.49
N GLU A 82 -13.64 29.58 -5.69
CA GLU A 82 -14.13 28.24 -5.38
C GLU A 82 -13.49 27.17 -6.30
N TYR A 83 -13.41 27.41 -7.61
CA TYR A 83 -12.71 26.56 -8.56
C TYR A 83 -11.25 26.35 -8.17
N MET A 84 -10.54 27.45 -7.87
CA MET A 84 -9.16 27.43 -7.43
C MET A 84 -9.00 26.61 -6.16
N TYR A 85 -9.87 26.81 -5.17
CA TYR A 85 -9.85 26.05 -3.93
C TYR A 85 -10.12 24.56 -4.16
N ARG A 86 -11.13 24.20 -4.95
CA ARG A 86 -11.51 22.79 -5.20
C ARG A 86 -10.47 22.01 -5.98
N THR A 87 -9.79 22.67 -6.91
CA THR A 87 -8.76 22.04 -7.74
C THR A 87 -7.35 22.23 -7.17
N GLN A 88 -7.20 23.08 -6.15
CA GLN A 88 -5.90 23.54 -5.63
C GLN A 88 -4.98 24.07 -6.75
N THR A 89 -5.57 24.76 -7.74
CA THR A 89 -4.87 25.29 -8.91
C THR A 89 -4.59 26.77 -8.74
N LYS A 90 -3.34 27.18 -8.99
CA LYS A 90 -2.96 28.60 -9.10
C LYS A 90 -3.45 29.17 -10.44
N ILE A 91 -3.93 30.42 -10.43
CA ILE A 91 -4.42 31.10 -11.64
C ILE A 91 -3.47 32.23 -12.00
N LYS A 92 -2.98 32.22 -13.24
CA LYS A 92 -2.12 33.27 -13.75
C LYS A 92 -2.93 34.55 -13.95
N LEU A 93 -2.36 35.66 -13.51
CA LEU A 93 -2.87 37.01 -13.70
C LEU A 93 -2.12 37.67 -14.85
N ILE A 94 -2.85 38.41 -15.67
CA ILE A 94 -2.31 39.18 -16.80
C ILE A 94 -2.72 40.63 -16.61
N SER A 95 -1.74 41.53 -16.56
CA SER A 95 -2.02 42.97 -16.67
C SER A 95 -2.08 43.37 -18.14
N LYS A 96 -3.08 44.18 -18.51
CA LYS A 96 -3.13 44.78 -19.86
C LYS A 96 -2.19 45.98 -19.90
N ASN A 97 -1.27 45.98 -20.85
CA ASN A 97 -0.28 47.04 -21.05
C ASN A 97 0.61 47.31 -19.83
N ASN A 98 0.80 46.33 -18.94
CA ASN A 98 1.57 46.46 -17.70
C ASN A 98 1.08 47.57 -16.76
N ILE A 99 -0.21 47.92 -16.83
CA ILE A 99 -0.82 48.92 -15.94
C ILE A 99 -1.68 48.22 -14.89
N ILE A 100 -1.50 48.62 -13.63
CA ILE A 100 -2.38 48.27 -12.52
C ILE A 100 -3.01 49.53 -11.94
N LYS A 101 -4.07 49.35 -11.15
CA LYS A 101 -4.75 50.47 -10.47
C LYS A 101 -4.82 50.21 -8.98
N ILE A 102 -4.29 51.13 -8.20
CA ILE A 102 -4.41 51.14 -6.74
C ILE A 102 -5.26 52.36 -6.36
N ASN A 103 -6.42 52.15 -5.74
CA ASN A 103 -7.41 53.20 -5.45
C ASN A 103 -7.73 54.08 -6.68
N ASN A 104 -8.01 53.42 -7.82
CA ASN A 104 -8.28 54.02 -9.14
C ASN A 104 -7.14 54.83 -9.78
N LYS A 105 -5.96 54.92 -9.14
CA LYS A 105 -4.78 55.56 -9.71
C LYS A 105 -3.93 54.53 -10.44
N GLU A 106 -3.52 54.88 -11.66
CA GLU A 106 -2.73 54.00 -12.53
C GLU A 106 -1.25 54.02 -12.14
N PHE A 107 -0.65 52.84 -12.14
CA PHE A 107 0.78 52.61 -11.92
C PHE A 107 1.28 51.59 -12.94
N ASP A 108 2.54 51.72 -13.35
CA ASP A 108 3.21 50.62 -14.04
C ASP A 108 3.37 49.43 -13.07
N ILE A 109 3.25 48.21 -13.57
CA ILE A 109 3.40 47.00 -12.76
C ILE A 109 4.81 46.90 -12.15
N ASP A 110 5.81 47.51 -12.79
CA ASP A 110 7.17 47.66 -12.27
C ASP A 110 7.23 48.55 -11.03
N GLU A 111 6.21 49.35 -10.75
CA GLU A 111 6.11 50.15 -9.53
C GLU A 111 5.45 49.40 -8.38
N LEU A 112 4.81 48.24 -8.62
CA LEU A 112 4.18 47.48 -7.54
C LEU A 112 5.21 46.97 -6.52
N LEU A 113 6.37 46.54 -7.03
CA LEU A 113 7.46 45.98 -6.24
C LEU A 113 8.79 46.56 -6.77
N LYS A 114 9.65 47.02 -5.88
CA LYS A 114 11.01 47.46 -6.20
C LYS A 114 12.00 46.57 -5.47
N LEU A 115 13.04 46.13 -6.18
CA LEU A 115 14.15 45.37 -5.63
C LEU A 115 15.42 46.22 -5.77
N PRO A 116 15.70 47.16 -4.84
CA PRO A 116 16.77 48.16 -5.02
C PRO A 116 18.18 47.58 -5.13
N PHE A 117 18.35 46.31 -4.71
CA PHE A 117 19.61 45.58 -4.72
C PHE A 117 19.65 44.46 -5.77
N SER A 118 18.69 44.43 -6.69
CA SER A 118 18.59 43.41 -7.73
C SER A 118 18.34 44.05 -9.10
N ASP A 119 18.88 43.43 -10.15
CA ASP A 119 18.61 43.79 -11.55
C ASP A 119 17.32 43.14 -12.08
N LEU A 120 16.57 42.42 -11.24
CA LEU A 120 15.30 41.80 -11.62
C LEU A 120 14.20 42.87 -11.79
N GLU A 121 13.64 42.94 -12.98
CA GLU A 121 12.46 43.76 -13.28
C GLU A 121 11.16 42.96 -13.04
N VAL A 122 10.13 43.62 -12.52
CA VAL A 122 8.88 42.97 -12.12
C VAL A 122 7.98 42.70 -13.32
N ARG A 123 8.12 43.46 -14.41
CA ARG A 123 7.43 43.23 -15.69
C ARG A 123 7.71 41.87 -16.31
N ASP A 124 8.86 41.28 -16.00
CA ASP A 124 9.25 39.95 -16.46
C ASP A 124 8.75 38.84 -15.51
N SER A 125 8.07 39.23 -14.42
CA SER A 125 7.57 38.32 -13.40
C SER A 125 6.15 37.83 -13.70
N GLU A 126 5.85 36.61 -13.26
CA GLU A 126 4.52 36.03 -13.40
C GLU A 126 3.71 36.21 -12.12
N PHE A 127 2.52 36.80 -12.27
CA PHE A 127 1.58 37.00 -11.17
C PHE A 127 0.61 35.83 -11.08
N TYR A 128 0.40 35.32 -9.86
CA TYR A 128 -0.51 34.22 -9.61
C TYR A 128 -1.44 34.52 -8.44
N MET A 129 -2.72 34.19 -8.59
CA MET A 129 -3.58 33.93 -7.45
C MET A 129 -3.31 32.51 -6.97
N VAL A 130 -3.12 32.35 -5.66
CA VAL A 130 -2.87 31.05 -5.02
C VAL A 130 -4.08 30.70 -4.16
N PRO A 131 -4.67 29.50 -4.32
CA PRO A 131 -5.79 29.08 -3.48
C PRO A 131 -5.34 28.90 -2.04
N LYS A 132 -6.28 29.11 -1.11
CA LYS A 132 -6.10 28.67 0.27
C LYS A 132 -5.85 27.15 0.29
N PRO A 133 -4.86 26.65 1.04
CA PRO A 133 -4.69 25.21 1.19
C PRO A 133 -5.91 24.57 1.84
N PHE A 134 -6.18 23.31 1.52
CA PHE A 134 -7.16 22.53 2.26
C PHE A 134 -6.82 22.46 3.75
N GLN A 135 -7.85 22.20 4.55
CA GLN A 135 -7.71 21.95 5.98
C GLN A 135 -6.73 20.78 6.23
N ASN A 136 -6.09 20.82 7.40
CA ASN A 136 -5.21 19.75 7.85
C ASN A 136 -5.95 18.40 7.88
N PRO A 137 -5.24 17.28 7.69
CA PRO A 137 -5.84 15.96 7.79
C PRO A 137 -6.55 15.74 9.12
N PHE A 138 -7.65 14.99 9.10
CA PHE A 138 -8.49 14.71 10.26
C PHE A 138 -8.76 13.21 10.39
N LYS A 139 -9.11 12.78 11.61
CA LYS A 139 -9.30 11.36 11.93
C LYS A 139 -10.73 10.92 11.63
N VAL A 140 -10.84 9.72 11.05
CA VAL A 140 -12.09 9.00 10.87
C VAL A 140 -11.92 7.60 11.44
N ILE A 141 -12.90 7.15 12.22
CA ILE A 141 -12.89 5.82 12.83
C ILE A 141 -13.89 4.95 12.09
N LEU A 142 -13.42 3.81 11.58
CA LEU A 142 -14.28 2.72 11.17
C LEU A 142 -14.30 1.65 12.25
N GLU A 143 -15.49 1.18 12.60
CA GLU A 143 -15.67 0.13 13.60
C GLU A 143 -16.77 -0.85 13.19
N SER A 144 -16.48 -2.14 13.36
CA SER A 144 -17.44 -3.24 13.36
C SER A 144 -17.46 -3.88 14.75
N ASP A 145 -18.22 -4.94 14.94
CA ASP A 145 -18.22 -5.70 16.21
C ASP A 145 -16.87 -6.39 16.49
N GLU A 146 -16.06 -6.62 15.46
CA GLU A 146 -14.79 -7.34 15.57
C GLU A 146 -13.54 -6.44 15.53
N VAL A 147 -13.60 -5.33 14.79
CA VAL A 147 -12.43 -4.51 14.48
C VAL A 147 -12.76 -3.03 14.60
N LYS A 148 -11.82 -2.25 15.14
CA LYS A 148 -11.88 -0.79 15.20
C LYS A 148 -10.57 -0.21 14.70
N ARG A 149 -10.66 0.68 13.71
CA ARG A 149 -9.48 1.26 13.06
C ARG A 149 -9.66 2.76 12.79
N GLU A 150 -8.60 3.50 13.07
CA GLU A 150 -8.50 4.93 12.78
C GLU A 150 -7.80 5.15 11.44
N PHE A 151 -8.35 6.06 10.64
CA PHE A 151 -7.82 6.50 9.36
C PHE A 151 -7.59 8.00 9.39
N LEU A 152 -6.48 8.44 8.81
CA LEU A 152 -6.20 9.85 8.61
C LEU A 152 -6.70 10.25 7.23
N MET A 153 -7.69 11.13 7.18
CA MET A 153 -8.36 11.57 5.96
C MET A 153 -7.93 12.98 5.57
N LYS A 154 -7.81 13.25 4.27
CA LYS A 154 -7.57 14.58 3.73
C LYS A 154 -8.47 14.83 2.52
N ARG A 155 -8.94 16.07 2.37
CA ARG A 155 -9.59 16.51 1.13
C ARG A 155 -8.58 16.45 -0.02
N GLN A 156 -9.01 15.93 -1.15
CA GLN A 156 -8.22 15.84 -2.37
C GLN A 156 -8.77 16.81 -3.42
N PRO A 157 -7.90 17.33 -4.32
CA PRO A 157 -8.38 18.10 -5.46
C PRO A 157 -9.40 17.31 -6.27
N TYR A 158 -10.51 17.93 -6.61
CA TYR A 158 -11.54 17.30 -7.42
C TYR A 158 -12.15 18.33 -8.38
N PRO A 159 -12.05 18.11 -9.71
CA PRO A 159 -12.54 19.07 -10.70
C PRO A 159 -14.07 18.96 -10.81
N HIS A 160 -14.79 19.50 -9.82
CA HIS A 160 -16.24 19.65 -9.87
C HIS A 160 -16.72 20.72 -8.88
N MET A 161 -17.59 21.64 -9.30
CA MET A 161 -18.03 22.78 -8.48
C MET A 161 -18.89 22.40 -7.27
N HIS A 162 -19.51 21.22 -7.29
CA HIS A 162 -20.45 20.78 -6.25
C HIS A 162 -20.12 19.41 -5.64
N LYS A 163 -18.88 18.93 -5.85
CA LYS A 163 -18.45 17.66 -5.27
C LYS A 163 -17.13 17.82 -4.54
N SER A 164 -17.01 17.10 -3.45
CA SER A 164 -15.83 17.12 -2.58
C SER A 164 -15.32 15.70 -2.36
N LEU A 165 -14.07 15.46 -2.73
CA LEU A 165 -13.39 14.18 -2.57
C LEU A 165 -12.53 14.18 -1.32
N PHE A 166 -12.65 13.13 -0.52
CA PHE A 166 -11.77 12.85 0.62
C PHE A 166 -11.16 11.47 0.45
N LYS A 167 -9.89 11.34 0.82
CA LYS A 167 -9.15 10.06 0.79
C LYS A 167 -8.30 9.87 2.04
N SER A 168 -8.13 8.62 2.44
CA SER A 168 -7.16 8.24 3.46
C SER A 168 -5.74 8.48 2.94
N ILE A 169 -4.84 8.91 3.83
CA ILE A 169 -3.45 9.27 3.48
C ILE A 169 -2.39 8.40 4.17
N ASP A 170 -2.84 7.40 4.92
CA ASP A 170 -2.03 6.47 5.69
C ASP A 170 -1.36 5.37 4.83
N ASN A 171 -1.58 5.38 3.51
CA ASN A 171 -1.04 4.42 2.54
C ASN A 171 -1.07 2.96 3.05
N SER A 172 -2.24 2.55 3.52
CA SER A 172 -2.43 1.25 4.16
C SER A 172 -3.03 0.21 3.20
N VAL A 173 -3.07 -1.06 3.64
CA VAL A 173 -3.76 -2.17 2.94
C VAL A 173 -5.23 -1.86 2.61
N LEU A 174 -5.87 -0.97 3.37
CA LEU A 174 -7.22 -0.50 3.11
C LEU A 174 -7.19 1.01 2.86
N GLU A 175 -7.56 1.41 1.65
CA GLU A 175 -7.81 2.81 1.30
C GLU A 175 -9.32 3.08 1.41
N ILE A 176 -9.66 4.20 2.03
CA ILE A 176 -11.02 4.70 2.08
C ILE A 176 -11.06 6.01 1.31
N SER A 177 -12.04 6.12 0.42
CA SER A 177 -12.38 7.39 -0.19
C SER A 177 -13.87 7.65 -0.08
N TYR A 178 -14.26 8.92 -0.01
CA TYR A 178 -15.66 9.27 -0.18
C TYR A 178 -15.82 10.56 -0.96
N LEU A 179 -16.88 10.58 -1.76
CA LEU A 179 -17.29 11.71 -2.58
C LEU A 179 -18.60 12.25 -2.03
N ILE A 180 -18.60 13.51 -1.62
CA ILE A 180 -19.83 14.24 -1.22
C ILE A 180 -20.36 14.93 -2.47
N ASP A 181 -21.63 14.69 -2.79
CA ASP A 181 -22.43 15.47 -3.75
C ASP A 181 -23.27 16.48 -2.97
N GLU A 182 -22.89 17.75 -3.07
CA GLU A 182 -23.46 18.86 -2.30
C GLU A 182 -24.81 19.31 -2.87
N ILE A 183 -25.13 18.96 -4.12
CA ILE A 183 -26.44 19.24 -4.74
C ILE A 183 -27.44 18.18 -4.30
N ASN A 184 -27.06 16.91 -4.44
CA ASN A 184 -27.96 15.79 -4.20
C ASN A 184 -28.00 15.35 -2.72
N ASN A 185 -27.15 15.95 -1.86
CA ASN A 185 -26.94 15.53 -0.47
C ASN A 185 -26.60 14.04 -0.35
N GLN A 186 -25.76 13.55 -1.26
CA GLN A 186 -25.35 12.14 -1.32
C GLN A 186 -23.88 12.00 -0.95
N ILE A 187 -23.56 10.88 -0.30
CA ILE A 187 -22.18 10.50 -0.02
C ILE A 187 -21.95 9.13 -0.62
N LYS A 188 -20.97 9.01 -1.50
CA LYS A 188 -20.51 7.73 -2.05
C LYS A 188 -19.20 7.34 -1.40
N PHE A 189 -19.20 6.24 -0.66
CA PHE A 189 -17.98 5.63 -0.12
C PHE A 189 -17.40 4.62 -1.10
N ASN A 190 -16.08 4.57 -1.21
CA ASN A 190 -15.37 3.48 -1.87
C ASN A 190 -14.29 2.95 -0.93
N PHE A 191 -14.19 1.63 -0.86
CA PHE A 191 -13.20 0.90 -0.10
C PHE A 191 -12.34 0.12 -1.08
N THR A 192 -11.02 0.24 -0.97
CA THR A 192 -10.09 -0.45 -1.87
C THR A 192 -9.08 -1.20 -1.03
N LEU A 193 -8.95 -2.49 -1.30
CA LEU A 193 -7.95 -3.36 -0.69
C LEU A 193 -6.74 -3.50 -1.61
N ASP A 194 -5.56 -3.30 -1.06
CA ASP A 194 -4.28 -3.51 -1.73
C ASP A 194 -3.38 -4.31 -0.79
N ILE A 195 -3.35 -5.62 -1.00
CA ILE A 195 -2.65 -6.58 -0.12
C ILE A 195 -1.14 -6.30 -0.10
N ASP A 196 -0.57 -5.88 -1.22
CA ASP A 196 0.88 -5.71 -1.37
C ASP A 196 1.41 -4.47 -0.62
N LYS A 197 0.53 -3.62 -0.08
CA LYS A 197 0.89 -2.49 0.80
C LYS A 197 1.17 -2.89 2.24
N THR A 198 0.86 -4.11 2.67
CA THR A 198 1.15 -4.56 4.04
C THR A 198 2.20 -5.66 4.10
N LYS A 199 2.98 -5.65 5.18
CA LYS A 199 3.93 -6.69 5.54
C LYS A 199 3.49 -7.48 6.78
N ASP A 200 2.26 -7.22 7.25
CA ASP A 200 1.72 -7.82 8.47
C ASP A 200 0.37 -8.49 8.18
N ILE A 201 0.34 -9.82 8.31
CA ILE A 201 -0.87 -10.61 8.13
C ILE A 201 -2.00 -10.15 9.07
N LYS A 202 -1.70 -9.67 10.28
CA LYS A 202 -2.74 -9.19 11.20
C LYS A 202 -3.45 -7.97 10.63
N GLN A 203 -2.68 -7.01 10.09
CA GLN A 203 -3.25 -5.83 9.44
C GLN A 203 -4.08 -6.19 8.20
N LEU A 204 -3.65 -7.20 7.44
CA LEU A 204 -4.42 -7.73 6.31
C LEU A 204 -5.75 -8.32 6.78
N ILE A 205 -5.73 -9.20 7.78
CA ILE A 205 -6.96 -9.81 8.33
C ILE A 205 -7.91 -8.75 8.86
N GLU A 206 -7.41 -7.75 9.59
CA GLU A 206 -8.21 -6.62 10.06
C GLU A 206 -8.85 -5.83 8.91
N ALA A 207 -8.10 -5.57 7.84
CA ALA A 207 -8.61 -4.90 6.65
C ALA A 207 -9.69 -5.71 5.92
N LEU A 208 -9.48 -7.01 5.74
CA LEU A 208 -10.46 -7.92 5.15
C LEU A 208 -11.75 -7.97 5.99
N LYS A 209 -11.64 -7.99 7.33
CA LYS A 209 -12.78 -7.94 8.24
C LYS A 209 -13.56 -6.63 8.16
N ILE A 210 -12.87 -5.49 8.04
CA ILE A 210 -13.53 -4.20 7.81
C ILE A 210 -14.25 -4.21 6.46
N TYR A 211 -13.59 -4.69 5.39
CA TYR A 211 -14.19 -4.79 4.06
C TYR A 211 -15.46 -5.66 4.07
N LYS A 212 -15.40 -6.85 4.70
CA LYS A 212 -16.57 -7.71 4.92
C LYS A 212 -17.68 -6.99 5.70
N ALA A 213 -17.34 -6.22 6.73
CA ALA A 213 -18.33 -5.47 7.52
C ALA A 213 -19.00 -4.36 6.70
N CYS A 214 -18.29 -3.74 5.75
CA CYS A 214 -18.88 -2.79 4.80
C CYS A 214 -19.92 -3.49 3.90
N MET A 215 -19.60 -4.67 3.38
CA MET A 215 -20.51 -5.44 2.52
C MET A 215 -21.78 -5.91 3.24
N ASN A 216 -21.66 -6.26 4.53
CA ASN A 216 -22.78 -6.70 5.35
C ASN A 216 -23.58 -5.56 6.01
N GLY A 217 -23.17 -4.30 5.85
CA GLY A 217 -23.84 -3.15 6.47
C GLY A 217 -23.67 -3.09 8.01
N HIS A 218 -22.67 -3.78 8.54
CA HIS A 218 -22.37 -3.78 9.99
C HIS A 218 -21.27 -2.78 10.37
N ILE A 219 -20.73 -2.05 9.40
CA ILE A 219 -19.71 -1.03 9.64
C ILE A 219 -20.33 0.27 10.13
N LYS A 220 -19.65 0.92 11.07
CA LYS A 220 -19.95 2.27 11.55
C LYS A 220 -18.77 3.20 11.24
N ILE A 221 -19.08 4.42 10.82
CA ILE A 221 -18.15 5.52 10.70
C ILE A 221 -18.40 6.53 11.83
N ASN A 222 -17.41 6.76 12.69
CA ASN A 222 -17.56 7.62 13.88
C ASN A 222 -18.86 7.32 14.68
N LYS A 223 -19.14 6.04 14.92
CA LYS A 223 -20.35 5.49 15.58
C LYS A 223 -21.66 5.58 14.78
N GLN A 224 -21.66 6.17 13.58
CA GLN A 224 -22.84 6.22 12.72
C GLN A 224 -22.85 5.03 11.77
N PRO A 225 -23.96 4.28 11.66
CA PRO A 225 -24.05 3.14 10.76
C PRO A 225 -23.96 3.60 9.30
N LEU A 226 -23.25 2.83 8.47
CA LEU A 226 -23.29 3.01 7.02
C LEU A 226 -24.34 2.09 6.39
N PRO A 227 -24.96 2.51 5.26
CA PRO A 227 -25.83 1.63 4.51
C PRO A 227 -25.05 0.42 3.99
N GLN A 228 -25.75 -0.70 3.81
CA GLN A 228 -25.18 -1.90 3.20
C GLN A 228 -24.72 -1.61 1.76
N ALA A 229 -23.58 -2.19 1.37
CA ALA A 229 -23.10 -2.13 -0.01
C ALA A 229 -24.09 -2.83 -0.96
N THR A 230 -24.03 -2.46 -2.25
CA THR A 230 -24.97 -2.94 -3.27
C THR A 230 -24.58 -4.30 -3.87
N ASP A 231 -23.79 -5.10 -3.16
CA ASP A 231 -23.01 -6.20 -3.74
C ASP A 231 -23.64 -7.60 -3.66
N SER A 232 -23.11 -8.47 -4.53
CA SER A 232 -23.59 -9.84 -4.77
C SER A 232 -23.14 -10.84 -3.70
N LYS A 233 -24.00 -11.79 -3.33
CA LYS A 233 -23.69 -12.86 -2.35
C LYS A 233 -22.38 -13.61 -2.63
N THR A 234 -21.96 -13.71 -3.88
CA THR A 234 -20.76 -14.42 -4.31
C THR A 234 -19.47 -13.78 -3.78
N GLU A 235 -19.43 -12.45 -3.70
CA GLU A 235 -18.25 -11.72 -3.19
C GLU A 235 -18.09 -11.89 -1.68
N LEU A 236 -19.20 -12.03 -0.94
CA LEU A 236 -19.18 -12.31 0.50
C LEU A 236 -18.57 -13.69 0.82
N THR A 237 -18.84 -14.71 0.00
CA THR A 237 -18.22 -16.03 0.20
C THR A 237 -16.71 -15.96 -0.05
N SER A 238 -16.30 -15.27 -1.12
CA SER A 238 -14.88 -15.14 -1.47
C SER A 238 -14.07 -14.39 -0.39
N ILE A 239 -14.63 -13.34 0.22
CA ILE A 239 -13.93 -12.64 1.30
C ILE A 239 -13.79 -13.51 2.56
N ASP A 240 -14.77 -14.37 2.84
CA ASP A 240 -14.71 -15.31 3.98
C ASP A 240 -13.63 -16.38 3.79
N GLU A 241 -13.54 -16.94 2.60
CA GLU A 241 -12.46 -17.87 2.22
C GLU A 241 -11.08 -17.20 2.37
N ASN A 242 -10.96 -15.95 1.93
CA ASN A 242 -9.72 -15.18 2.02
C ASN A 242 -9.31 -14.90 3.48
N ILE A 243 -10.27 -14.49 4.33
CA ILE A 243 -10.03 -14.31 5.77
C ILE A 243 -9.58 -15.62 6.40
N ASN A 244 -10.28 -16.73 6.13
CA ASN A 244 -9.94 -18.04 6.67
C ASN A 244 -8.55 -18.49 6.26
N PHE A 245 -8.18 -18.29 5.00
CA PHE A 245 -6.85 -18.58 4.47
C PHE A 245 -5.77 -17.82 5.26
N TRP A 246 -5.85 -16.49 5.35
CA TRP A 246 -4.84 -15.71 6.06
C TRP A 246 -4.81 -15.98 7.56
N VAL A 247 -5.93 -16.35 8.18
CA VAL A 247 -5.96 -16.82 9.57
C VAL A 247 -5.16 -18.12 9.74
N LYS A 248 -5.24 -19.06 8.79
CA LYS A 248 -4.38 -20.26 8.79
C LYS A 248 -2.90 -19.88 8.66
N VAL A 249 -2.58 -18.99 7.71
CA VAL A 249 -1.20 -18.51 7.50
C VAL A 249 -0.65 -17.83 8.77
N LEU A 250 -1.44 -17.03 9.47
CA LEU A 250 -1.05 -16.38 10.73
C LEU A 250 -0.74 -17.39 11.84
N LYS A 251 -1.53 -18.47 11.94
CA LYS A 251 -1.27 -19.56 12.89
C LYS A 251 0.04 -20.28 12.55
N LEU A 252 0.27 -20.57 11.27
CA LEU A 252 1.52 -21.18 10.79
C LEU A 252 2.73 -20.29 11.06
N GLN A 253 2.61 -18.98 10.81
CA GLN A 253 3.64 -17.99 11.12
C GLN A 253 4.09 -18.12 12.58
N SER A 254 3.12 -18.23 13.50
CA SER A 254 3.39 -18.35 14.93
C SER A 254 4.04 -19.68 15.30
N LEU A 255 3.61 -20.78 14.69
CA LEU A 255 4.18 -22.11 14.93
C LEU A 255 5.63 -22.22 14.41
N LEU A 256 5.88 -21.67 13.23
CA LEU A 256 7.18 -21.71 12.55
C LEU A 256 8.17 -20.67 13.08
N GLY A 257 7.69 -19.63 13.78
CA GLY A 257 8.54 -18.54 14.28
C GLY A 257 9.12 -17.66 13.17
N VAL A 258 8.42 -17.54 12.03
CA VAL A 258 8.81 -16.73 10.87
C VAL A 258 7.95 -15.47 10.75
N ASN A 259 8.23 -14.59 9.79
CA ASN A 259 7.39 -13.43 9.48
C ASN A 259 7.07 -13.46 7.99
N PHE A 260 5.90 -13.99 7.65
CA PHE A 260 5.45 -14.06 6.26
C PHE A 260 5.05 -12.68 5.74
N ILE A 261 5.35 -12.44 4.47
CA ILE A 261 4.98 -11.20 3.78
C ILE A 261 3.74 -11.49 2.93
N PRO A 262 2.58 -10.91 3.26
CA PRO A 262 1.38 -11.10 2.45
C PRO A 262 1.58 -10.59 1.02
N THR A 263 0.87 -11.20 0.08
CA THR A 263 0.85 -10.75 -1.31
C THR A 263 -0.48 -11.07 -1.97
N SER A 264 -0.86 -10.26 -2.95
CA SER A 264 -2.04 -10.52 -3.79
C SER A 264 -1.83 -11.69 -4.76
N GLU A 265 -0.59 -11.97 -5.14
CA GLU A 265 -0.23 -13.03 -6.10
C GLU A 265 0.02 -14.38 -5.40
N ILE A 266 -1.06 -15.05 -4.99
CA ILE A 266 -0.97 -16.39 -4.37
C ILE A 266 -0.98 -17.47 -5.44
N LYS A 267 0.08 -18.30 -5.50
CA LYS A 267 0.14 -19.43 -6.43
C LYS A 267 -0.59 -20.63 -5.86
N HIS A 268 -1.08 -21.51 -6.73
CA HIS A 268 -1.72 -22.76 -6.32
C HIS A 268 -0.84 -23.60 -5.38
N ASN A 269 0.46 -23.69 -5.66
CA ASN A 269 1.41 -24.40 -4.81
C ASN A 269 1.57 -23.77 -3.42
N ASP A 270 1.41 -22.44 -3.29
CA ASP A 270 1.47 -21.77 -1.99
C ASP A 270 0.23 -22.14 -1.15
N VAL A 271 -0.95 -22.19 -1.78
CA VAL A 271 -2.19 -22.63 -1.13
C VAL A 271 -2.06 -24.08 -0.66
N LEU A 272 -1.59 -24.98 -1.54
CA LEU A 272 -1.39 -26.38 -1.22
C LEU A 272 -0.42 -26.53 -0.03
N LEU A 273 0.72 -25.86 -0.08
CA LEU A 273 1.72 -25.91 1.00
C LEU A 273 1.16 -25.35 2.32
N VAL A 274 0.34 -24.30 2.30
CA VAL A 274 -0.35 -23.80 3.50
C VAL A 274 -1.26 -24.87 4.09
N GLU A 275 -2.04 -25.58 3.28
CA GLU A 275 -2.91 -26.66 3.77
C GLU A 275 -2.11 -27.85 4.31
N GLU A 276 -1.04 -28.27 3.63
CA GLU A 276 -0.12 -29.33 4.07
C GLU A 276 0.50 -29.01 5.44
N LEU A 277 1.00 -27.77 5.58
CA LEU A 277 1.60 -27.28 6.80
C LEU A 277 0.57 -27.12 7.91
N TYR A 278 -0.63 -26.60 7.60
CA TYR A 278 -1.67 -26.42 8.61
C TYR A 278 -2.12 -27.76 9.17
N ARG A 279 -2.38 -28.73 8.29
CA ARG A 279 -2.74 -30.09 8.67
C ARG A 279 -1.65 -30.79 9.48
N SER A 280 -0.39 -30.63 9.06
CA SER A 280 0.75 -31.26 9.75
C SER A 280 1.09 -30.60 11.08
N LEU A 281 1.27 -29.27 11.09
CA LEU A 281 1.86 -28.55 12.23
C LEU A 281 0.83 -28.06 13.24
N TYR A 282 -0.37 -27.70 12.78
CA TYR A 282 -1.44 -27.22 13.65
C TYR A 282 -2.40 -28.35 14.06
N GLU A 283 -2.84 -29.18 13.12
CA GLU A 283 -3.74 -30.30 13.42
C GLU A 283 -3.03 -31.59 13.86
N ASN A 284 -1.70 -31.67 13.65
CA ASN A 284 -0.88 -32.85 13.95
C ASN A 284 -1.38 -34.13 13.23
N LYS A 285 -1.79 -33.97 11.97
CA LYS A 285 -2.32 -35.04 11.12
C LYS A 285 -1.49 -35.20 9.84
N PRO A 286 -1.28 -36.44 9.39
CA PRO A 286 -0.72 -36.68 8.07
C PRO A 286 -1.72 -36.34 6.96
N PHE A 287 -1.18 -36.16 5.76
CA PHE A 287 -1.94 -36.02 4.52
C PHE A 287 -1.47 -37.00 3.45
N LYS A 288 -2.38 -37.33 2.54
CA LYS A 288 -2.19 -38.32 1.49
C LYS A 288 -2.20 -37.70 0.10
N GLU A 289 -1.33 -38.22 -0.76
CA GLU A 289 -1.26 -37.86 -2.18
C GLU A 289 -1.07 -39.11 -3.03
N TYR A 290 -1.85 -39.28 -4.10
CA TYR A 290 -1.58 -40.36 -5.06
C TYR A 290 -0.40 -39.99 -5.94
N ILE A 291 0.55 -40.91 -6.05
CA ILE A 291 1.77 -40.70 -6.81
C ILE A 291 1.99 -41.83 -7.82
N LYS A 292 2.75 -41.52 -8.86
CA LYS A 292 3.29 -42.54 -9.76
C LYS A 292 4.70 -42.89 -9.30
N LEU A 293 4.84 -44.04 -8.64
CA LEU A 293 6.13 -44.55 -8.20
C LEU A 293 6.60 -45.63 -9.19
N ASN A 294 7.52 -45.26 -10.07
CA ASN A 294 8.08 -46.18 -11.07
C ASN A 294 9.36 -46.85 -10.58
N ASP A 295 10.11 -46.15 -9.74
CA ASP A 295 11.36 -46.64 -9.19
C ASP A 295 11.69 -46.00 -7.84
N LEU A 296 12.57 -46.67 -7.11
CA LEU A 296 13.12 -46.26 -5.82
C LEU A 296 14.59 -46.64 -5.76
N THR A 297 15.44 -45.74 -5.27
CA THR A 297 16.84 -46.06 -5.00
C THR A 297 17.04 -46.36 -3.52
N LEU A 298 17.56 -47.55 -3.22
CA LEU A 298 17.99 -47.96 -1.90
C LEU A 298 19.51 -47.88 -1.79
N ASN A 299 20.00 -47.33 -0.67
CA ASN A 299 21.42 -47.28 -0.35
C ASN A 299 21.67 -47.99 1.00
N GLY A 300 22.77 -48.72 1.12
CA GLY A 300 23.23 -49.29 2.40
C GLY A 300 22.32 -50.39 2.95
N VAL A 301 21.65 -51.14 2.08
CA VAL A 301 20.80 -52.28 2.46
C VAL A 301 21.66 -53.35 3.13
N ARG A 302 21.29 -53.78 4.35
CA ARG A 302 21.98 -54.84 5.10
C ARG A 302 21.01 -55.95 5.47
N GLY A 303 21.46 -57.20 5.36
CA GLY A 303 20.71 -58.36 5.84
C GLY A 303 19.51 -58.80 4.98
N VAL A 304 19.26 -58.14 3.85
CA VAL A 304 18.24 -58.51 2.88
C VAL A 304 18.86 -58.50 1.49
N ASN A 305 18.69 -59.57 0.73
CA ASN A 305 19.07 -59.59 -0.69
C ASN A 305 17.97 -58.85 -1.48
N PRO A 306 18.26 -57.71 -2.14
CA PRO A 306 17.23 -56.92 -2.81
C PRO A 306 16.44 -57.69 -3.87
N LYS A 307 17.02 -58.74 -4.48
CA LYS A 307 16.32 -59.60 -5.44
C LYS A 307 15.16 -60.39 -4.82
N GLU A 308 15.17 -60.63 -3.51
CA GLU A 308 14.08 -61.28 -2.78
C GLU A 308 12.86 -60.38 -2.60
N LEU A 309 12.99 -59.09 -2.90
CA LEU A 309 11.89 -58.13 -2.85
C LEU A 309 11.00 -58.19 -4.10
N ILE A 310 11.44 -58.84 -5.19
CA ILE A 310 10.64 -58.98 -6.42
C ILE A 310 9.32 -59.68 -6.08
N ASP A 311 8.23 -59.16 -6.64
CA ASP A 311 6.83 -59.57 -6.40
C ASP A 311 6.33 -59.37 -4.96
N GLN A 312 7.12 -58.75 -4.07
CA GLN A 312 6.67 -58.36 -2.75
C GLN A 312 5.96 -57.00 -2.79
N SER A 313 4.81 -56.93 -2.12
CA SER A 313 4.19 -55.66 -1.76
C SER A 313 4.98 -55.05 -0.62
N LEU A 314 5.43 -53.80 -0.80
CA LEU A 314 6.24 -53.12 0.20
C LEU A 314 5.53 -51.87 0.70
N SER A 315 5.87 -51.50 1.93
CA SER A 315 5.59 -50.19 2.49
C SER A 315 6.76 -49.82 3.37
N PHE A 316 7.20 -48.57 3.29
CA PHE A 316 8.30 -48.10 4.11
C PHE A 316 8.10 -46.64 4.43
N GLN A 317 8.76 -46.22 5.52
CA GLN A 317 8.75 -44.86 5.99
C GLN A 317 10.16 -44.35 6.22
N PHE A 318 10.39 -43.07 5.98
CA PHE A 318 11.67 -42.41 6.21
C PHE A 318 11.45 -40.94 6.53
N ILE A 319 12.44 -40.34 7.19
CA ILE A 319 12.45 -38.91 7.48
C ILE A 319 13.33 -38.23 6.43
N ARG A 320 12.81 -37.16 5.83
CA ARG A 320 13.51 -36.31 4.88
C ARG A 320 13.54 -34.88 5.40
N ASN A 321 14.72 -34.27 5.41
CA ASN A 321 14.84 -32.83 5.56
C ASN A 321 14.60 -32.15 4.20
N SER A 322 13.82 -31.07 4.17
CA SER A 322 13.59 -30.25 2.99
C SER A 322 13.46 -28.78 3.36
N LYS A 323 13.87 -27.91 2.45
CA LYS A 323 13.62 -26.48 2.50
C LYS A 323 12.47 -26.12 1.56
N LYS A 324 11.56 -25.28 2.02
CA LYS A 324 10.39 -24.80 1.27
C LYS A 324 10.34 -23.28 1.32
N GLU A 325 9.97 -22.65 0.21
CA GLU A 325 9.72 -21.21 0.17
C GLU A 325 8.22 -20.96 0.28
N LEU A 326 7.82 -20.02 1.14
CA LEU A 326 6.44 -19.59 1.30
C LEU A 326 6.40 -18.13 1.76
N PHE A 327 5.66 -17.28 1.03
CA PHE A 327 5.45 -15.86 1.38
C PHE A 327 6.72 -15.11 1.77
N GLY A 328 7.77 -15.25 0.95
CA GLY A 328 9.06 -14.58 1.13
C GLY A 328 9.97 -15.18 2.21
N CYS A 329 9.62 -16.33 2.78
CA CYS A 329 10.42 -17.02 3.79
C CYS A 329 10.88 -18.40 3.31
N GLU A 330 12.11 -18.78 3.65
CA GLU A 330 12.58 -20.16 3.57
C GLU A 330 12.29 -20.87 4.90
N ILE A 331 11.65 -22.04 4.83
CA ILE A 331 11.26 -22.85 5.97
C ILE A 331 11.98 -24.20 5.87
N GLU A 332 12.70 -24.58 6.92
CA GLU A 332 13.27 -25.92 7.06
C GLU A 332 12.25 -26.86 7.72
N LEU A 333 12.05 -28.03 7.12
CA LEU A 333 11.05 -29.02 7.55
C LEU A 333 11.63 -30.42 7.55
N PHE A 334 11.31 -31.17 8.60
CA PHE A 334 11.56 -32.60 8.70
C PHE A 334 10.25 -33.33 8.40
N SER A 335 10.20 -34.05 7.30
CA SER A 335 8.99 -34.73 6.84
C SER A 335 9.13 -36.22 7.06
N LEU A 336 8.22 -36.82 7.83
CA LEU A 336 8.07 -38.27 7.87
C LEU A 336 7.16 -38.67 6.70
N ILE A 337 7.71 -39.48 5.80
CA ILE A 337 7.07 -39.86 4.54
C ILE A 337 6.93 -41.37 4.51
N GLY A 338 5.74 -41.85 4.17
CA GLY A 338 5.45 -43.26 3.94
C GLY A 338 4.97 -43.51 2.51
N TYR A 339 5.45 -44.57 1.87
CA TYR A 339 4.94 -45.05 0.58
C TYR A 339 4.17 -46.35 0.76
N PHE A 340 3.02 -46.45 0.11
CA PHE A 340 2.06 -47.56 0.28
C PHE A 340 1.51 -48.06 -1.06
N ASP A 341 0.99 -49.30 -1.04
CA ASP A 341 0.26 -49.93 -2.15
C ASP A 341 1.05 -49.99 -3.48
N PHE A 342 2.34 -50.34 -3.38
CA PHE A 342 3.20 -50.66 -4.54
C PHE A 342 3.87 -52.03 -4.36
N LYS A 343 4.30 -52.62 -5.47
CA LYS A 343 5.10 -53.85 -5.50
C LYS A 343 6.36 -53.65 -6.34
N VAL A 344 7.40 -54.44 -6.05
CA VAL A 344 8.65 -54.43 -6.81
C VAL A 344 8.54 -55.41 -7.96
N ILE A 345 8.86 -54.96 -9.17
CA ILE A 345 8.85 -55.79 -10.40
C ILE A 345 10.24 -56.06 -10.95
N GLY A 346 11.24 -55.28 -10.52
CA GLY A 346 12.60 -55.40 -11.01
C GLY A 346 13.61 -54.81 -10.03
N VAL A 347 14.85 -55.28 -10.11
CA VAL A 347 15.95 -54.80 -9.25
C VAL A 347 17.21 -54.67 -10.10
N ASN A 348 17.69 -53.44 -10.22
CA ASN A 348 18.94 -53.12 -10.91
C ASN A 348 20.02 -52.73 -9.89
N ILE A 349 21.23 -53.26 -10.07
CA ILE A 349 22.38 -52.89 -9.25
C ILE A 349 23.04 -51.67 -9.90
N LEU A 350 23.10 -50.56 -9.17
CA LEU A 350 23.72 -49.32 -9.67
C LEU A 350 25.19 -49.20 -9.27
N ASP A 351 25.53 -49.60 -8.04
CA ASP A 351 26.89 -49.60 -7.47
C ASP A 351 26.95 -50.58 -6.27
N ASN A 352 28.12 -50.74 -5.65
CA ASN A 352 28.26 -51.46 -4.38
C ASN A 352 27.30 -50.87 -3.34
N ASP A 353 26.43 -51.72 -2.77
CA ASP A 353 25.37 -51.38 -1.81
C ASP A 353 24.33 -50.34 -2.28
N LYS A 354 24.18 -50.16 -3.59
CA LYS A 354 23.18 -49.26 -4.19
C LYS A 354 22.32 -49.97 -5.24
N TYR A 355 21.01 -49.99 -5.00
CA TYR A 355 20.03 -50.73 -5.81
C TYR A 355 18.90 -49.82 -6.24
N MET A 356 18.45 -49.97 -7.48
CA MET A 356 17.22 -49.37 -7.99
C MET A 356 16.15 -50.44 -8.04
N LEU A 357 15.07 -50.26 -7.30
CA LEU A 357 13.87 -51.08 -7.37
C LEU A 357 12.96 -50.47 -8.43
N GLU A 358 12.58 -51.24 -9.43
CA GLU A 358 11.48 -50.88 -10.33
C GLU A 358 10.17 -51.29 -9.66
N THR A 359 9.19 -50.41 -9.67
CA THR A 359 7.93 -50.57 -8.93
C THR A 359 6.72 -50.31 -9.80
N GLU A 360 5.61 -50.96 -9.46
CA GLU A 360 4.30 -50.63 -10.01
C GLU A 360 3.23 -50.64 -8.90
N PRO A 361 2.08 -49.98 -9.12
CA PRO A 361 0.97 -50.07 -8.19
C PRO A 361 0.51 -51.52 -7.98
N THR A 362 0.00 -51.81 -6.78
CA THR A 362 -0.68 -53.10 -6.57
C THR A 362 -1.91 -53.21 -7.49
N PRO A 363 -2.35 -54.43 -7.88
CA PRO A 363 -3.39 -54.60 -8.89
C PRO A 363 -4.74 -53.92 -8.57
N THR A 364 -5.04 -53.71 -7.29
CA THR A 364 -6.34 -53.24 -6.81
C THR A 364 -6.32 -51.81 -6.24
N LYS A 365 -5.13 -51.22 -6.03
CA LYS A 365 -5.00 -49.92 -5.37
C LYS A 365 -3.95 -49.05 -6.04
N LYS A 366 -4.21 -47.74 -6.06
CA LYS A 366 -3.25 -46.74 -6.51
C LYS A 366 -2.18 -46.55 -5.44
N THR A 367 -0.93 -46.49 -5.86
CA THR A 367 0.18 -46.09 -4.98
C THR A 367 -0.06 -44.69 -4.45
N PHE A 368 0.19 -44.50 -3.16
CA PHE A 368 0.11 -43.20 -2.53
C PHE A 368 1.28 -42.96 -1.59
N GLN A 369 1.56 -41.67 -1.40
CA GLN A 369 2.47 -41.13 -0.41
C GLN A 369 1.65 -40.54 0.73
N THR A 370 2.06 -40.80 1.95
CA THR A 370 1.56 -40.09 3.12
C THR A 370 2.69 -39.27 3.72
N THR A 371 2.42 -38.02 4.06
CA THR A 371 3.41 -37.08 4.60
C THR A 371 2.88 -36.42 5.87
N ILE A 372 3.77 -36.20 6.84
CA ILE A 372 3.55 -35.26 7.95
C ILE A 372 4.82 -34.47 8.19
N HIS A 373 4.68 -33.14 8.28
CA HIS A 373 5.78 -32.21 8.52
C HIS A 373 6.02 -31.93 10.00
N PHE A 374 7.28 -31.70 10.35
CA PHE A 374 7.73 -31.28 11.66
C PHE A 374 8.78 -30.18 11.55
N ILE A 375 8.83 -29.31 12.56
CA ILE A 375 9.79 -28.20 12.65
C ILE A 375 11.18 -28.69 13.09
N ASN A 376 11.25 -29.86 13.75
CA ASN A 376 12.53 -30.44 14.19
C ASN A 376 12.56 -31.96 14.02
N GLU A 377 13.76 -32.48 13.82
CA GLU A 377 14.01 -33.90 13.59
C GLU A 377 13.62 -34.78 14.78
N ILE A 378 13.79 -34.29 16.02
CA ILE A 378 13.49 -35.04 17.24
C ILE A 378 12.01 -35.40 17.30
N ASN A 379 11.13 -34.44 16.97
CA ASN A 379 9.68 -34.67 16.92
C ASN A 379 9.31 -35.66 15.81
N ALA A 380 9.96 -35.57 14.64
CA ALA A 380 9.72 -36.51 13.55
C ALA A 380 10.10 -37.95 13.95
N LYS A 381 11.27 -38.14 14.58
CA LYS A 381 11.73 -39.46 15.07
C LYS A 381 10.81 -40.00 16.15
N ARG A 382 10.44 -39.16 17.14
CA ARG A 382 9.50 -39.55 18.19
C ARG A 382 8.14 -39.98 17.62
N TYR A 383 7.60 -39.22 16.65
CA TYR A 383 6.34 -39.60 16.01
C TYR A 383 6.46 -40.94 15.27
N GLN A 384 7.59 -41.17 14.59
CA GLN A 384 7.89 -42.43 13.89
C GLN A 384 7.92 -43.65 14.84
N GLU A 385 8.42 -43.46 16.06
CA GLU A 385 8.52 -44.52 17.08
C GLU A 385 7.20 -44.77 17.81
N GLU A 386 6.44 -43.71 18.08
CA GLU A 386 5.21 -43.76 18.89
C GLU A 386 3.94 -44.12 18.09
N LYS A 387 3.92 -43.85 16.78
CA LYS A 387 2.73 -44.01 15.94
C LYS A 387 2.85 -45.21 15.02
N ASP A 388 1.78 -45.99 14.98
CA ASP A 388 1.65 -47.12 14.06
C ASP A 388 1.50 -46.62 12.60
N MET A 389 1.98 -47.44 11.66
CA MET A 389 1.84 -47.24 10.22
C MET A 389 0.38 -47.14 9.78
N ASP A 390 -0.55 -47.71 10.56
CA ASP A 390 -1.99 -47.58 10.33
C ASP A 390 -2.47 -46.12 10.28
N VAL A 391 -1.86 -45.22 11.05
CA VAL A 391 -2.20 -43.78 11.02
C VAL A 391 -1.84 -43.17 9.66
N PHE A 392 -0.75 -43.64 9.05
CA PHE A 392 -0.32 -43.17 7.74
C PHE A 392 -1.16 -43.77 6.60
N GLN A 393 -1.54 -45.04 6.73
CA GLN A 393 -2.33 -45.72 5.71
C GLN A 393 -3.75 -45.14 5.61
N ASN A 394 -4.28 -44.62 6.71
CA ASN A 394 -5.62 -44.02 6.80
C ASN A 394 -5.63 -42.49 6.65
N ALA A 395 -4.53 -41.88 6.22
CA ALA A 395 -4.48 -40.43 6.01
C ALA A 395 -5.44 -39.98 4.88
N GLU A 396 -6.02 -38.79 5.05
CA GLU A 396 -6.93 -38.21 4.06
C GLU A 396 -6.16 -37.34 3.06
N GLU A 397 -6.73 -37.22 1.87
CA GLU A 397 -6.24 -36.32 0.82
C GLU A 397 -6.54 -34.86 1.18
N ILE A 398 -5.66 -33.94 0.76
CA ILE A 398 -5.96 -32.51 0.80
C ILE A 398 -6.79 -32.18 -0.43
N ILE A 399 -8.04 -31.76 -0.19
CA ILE A 399 -8.96 -31.31 -1.24
C ILE A 399 -9.03 -29.78 -1.13
N LEU A 400 -8.62 -29.10 -2.20
CA LEU A 400 -8.64 -27.65 -2.33
C LEU A 400 -9.97 -27.15 -2.88
#